data_AF-A0A225V3Z6-F1
#
_entry.id   AF-A0A225V3Z6-F1
#
_cell.length_a   1.000
_cell.length_b   1.000
_cell.length_c   1.000
_cell.angle_alpha   90.00
_cell.angle_beta   90.00
_cell.angle_gamma   90.00
#
_symmetry.space_group_name_H-M   'P 1'
#
loop_
_entity.id
_entity.type
_entity.pdbx_description
1 polymer ?
#
loop_
_entity_poly.entity_id
_entity_poly.type
_entity_poly.pdbx_seq_one_letter_code
_entity_poly.pdbx_strand_id
1 'polypeptide(L)' 'YFVYTGHGDAFSLKLSNGSERSGHARWFSPRDGLYYGNTTITVPASDNTTHVDFAPPSSGGVDNDWLLVLEF' A
#
# COMPACT_ATOMS: atom_id res chain seq x y z
N TYR A 1 -7.99 -0.98 3.03
CA TYR A 1 -7.38 0.35 3.21
C TYR A 1 -7.14 0.98 1.86
N PHE A 2 -7.28 2.30 1.77
CA PHE A 2 -7.01 3.09 0.57
C PHE A 2 -6.07 4.24 0.94
N VAL A 3 -4.95 4.38 0.24
CA VAL A 3 -3.98 5.46 0.49
C VAL A 3 -3.57 6.08 -0.83
N TYR A 4 -3.83 7.38 -0.97
CA TYR A 4 -3.45 8.14 -2.16
C TYR A 4 -2.13 8.88 -1.92
N THR A 5 -1.18 8.74 -2.85
CA THR A 5 0.07 9.50 -2.88
C THR A 5 0.11 10.29 -4.17
N GLY A 6 0.22 11.63 -4.08
CA GLY A 6 0.15 12.52 -5.24
C GLY A 6 1.42 12.59 -6.08
N HIS A 7 2.58 12.28 -5.49
CA HIS A 7 3.89 12.35 -6.15
C HIS A 7 4.64 11.01 -6.12
N GLY A 8 3.96 9.94 -5.73
CA GLY A 8 4.53 8.59 -5.70
C GLY A 8 5.53 8.38 -4.56
N ASP A 9 5.45 9.20 -3.51
CA ASP A 9 6.28 9.04 -2.33
C ASP A 9 5.95 7.72 -1.61
N ALA A 10 7.00 7.06 -1.14
CA ALA A 10 6.87 5.88 -0.30
C ALA A 10 6.37 6.25 1.09
N PHE A 11 5.64 5.34 1.73
CA PHE A 11 5.09 5.54 3.06
C PHE A 11 5.03 4.23 3.84
N SER A 12 4.83 4.34 5.14
CA SER A 12 4.68 3.20 6.03
C SER A 12 3.29 3.19 6.66
N LEU A 13 2.61 2.05 6.63
CA LEU A 13 1.33 1.84 7.32
C LEU A 13 1.51 0.96 8.55
N LYS A 14 0.96 1.44 9.66
CA LYS A 14 0.80 0.64 10.87
C LYS A 14 -0.45 -0.24 10.72
N LEU A 15 -0.26 -1.55 10.54
CA LEU A 15 -1.35 -2.48 10.17
C LEU A 15 -1.69 -3.51 11.25
N SER A 16 -0.84 -3.72 12.26
CA SER A 16 -1.16 -4.69 13.31
C SER A 16 -2.26 -4.20 14.24
N ASN A 17 -3.12 -5.13 14.66
CA ASN A 17 -4.25 -4.87 15.56
C ASN A 17 -4.51 -6.06 16.50
N GLY A 18 -3.44 -6.75 16.93
CA GLY A 18 -3.54 -7.89 17.84
C GLY A 18 -4.05 -9.20 17.23
N SER A 19 -4.32 -9.26 15.93
CA SER A 19 -4.65 -10.51 15.22
C SER A 19 -3.84 -10.63 13.94
N GLU A 20 -3.42 -11.85 13.64
CA GLU A 20 -2.76 -12.17 12.38
C GLU A 20 -3.76 -12.07 11.22
N ARG A 21 -3.31 -11.50 10.10
CA ARG A 21 -4.10 -11.40 8.88
C ARG A 21 -3.20 -11.38 7.65
N SER A 22 -3.72 -11.95 6.58
CA SER A 22 -3.09 -11.93 5.27
C SER A 22 -4.00 -11.19 4.29
N GLY A 23 -3.41 -10.51 3.33
CA GLY A 23 -4.14 -9.70 2.38
C GLY A 23 -3.35 -9.48 1.10
N HIS A 24 -3.94 -8.71 0.17
CA HIS A 24 -3.32 -8.34 -1.08
C HIS A 24 -3.21 -6.81 -1.22
N ALA A 25 -2.04 -6.36 -1.63
CA ALA A 25 -1.76 -4.97 -1.96
C ALA A 25 -1.58 -4.82 -3.47
N ARG A 26 -2.29 -3.85 -4.05
CA ARG A 26 -2.20 -3.48 -5.48
C ARG A 26 -2.18 -1.97 -5.61
N TRP A 27 -1.53 -1.46 -6.66
CA TRP A 27 -1.48 -0.03 -6.97
C TRP A 27 -2.44 0.28 -8.10
N PHE A 28 -3.41 1.15 -7.86
CA PHE A 28 -4.25 1.70 -8.92
C PHE A 28 -3.63 2.99 -9.46
N SER A 29 -3.53 3.10 -10.79
CA SER A 29 -3.06 4.27 -11.52
C SER A 29 -4.25 5.12 -11.94
N PRO A 30 -4.43 6.33 -11.38
CA PRO A 30 -5.54 7.22 -11.77
C PRO A 30 -5.45 7.72 -13.21
N ARG A 31 -4.25 7.66 -13.81
CA ARG A 31 -3.97 8.12 -15.17
C ARG A 31 -4.59 7.23 -16.25
N ASP A 32 -4.59 5.91 -16.01
CA ASP A 32 -5.01 4.91 -16.99
C ASP A 32 -6.15 4.01 -16.49
N GLY A 33 -6.48 4.08 -15.19
CA GLY A 33 -7.56 3.29 -14.59
C GLY A 33 -7.20 1.82 -14.35
N LEU A 34 -5.92 1.46 -14.42
CA LEU A 34 -5.45 0.08 -14.30
C LEU A 34 -4.78 -0.19 -12.95
N TYR A 35 -4.74 -1.48 -12.61
CA TYR A 35 -4.03 -1.99 -11.43
C TYR A 35 -2.65 -2.54 -11.81
N TYR A 36 -1.66 -2.19 -11.00
CA TYR A 36 -0.26 -2.55 -11.14
C TYR A 36 0.28 -3.16 -9.85
N GLY A 37 1.11 -4.18 -10.00
CA GLY A 37 1.63 -4.96 -8.88
C GLY A 37 0.53 -5.78 -8.19
N ASN A 38 0.95 -6.88 -7.58
CA ASN A 38 0.12 -7.62 -6.64
C ASN A 38 1.06 -8.30 -5.64
N THR A 39 0.98 -7.88 -4.39
CA THR A 39 1.85 -8.39 -3.33
C THR A 39 0.99 -8.92 -2.20
N THR A 40 1.27 -10.15 -1.77
CA THR A 40 0.68 -10.69 -0.55
C THR A 40 1.32 -10.02 0.65
N ILE A 41 0.49 -9.48 1.54
CA ILE A 41 0.91 -8.84 2.78
C ILE A 41 0.47 -9.70 3.95
N THR A 42 1.43 -10.20 4.73
CA THR A 42 1.16 -10.90 5.98
C THR A 42 1.49 -9.98 7.14
N VAL A 43 0.50 -9.71 7.99
CA VAL A 43 0.66 -8.92 9.20
C VAL A 43 0.58 -9.89 10.39
N PRO A 44 1.68 -10.12 11.13
CA PRO A 44 1.67 -11.01 12.28
C PRO A 44 0.79 -10.47 13.40
N ALA A 45 0.31 -11.37 14.27
CA ALA A 45 -0.30 -10.99 15.54
C ALA A 45 0.77 -10.31 16.42
N SER A 46 0.79 -8.98 16.41
CA SER A 46 1.70 -8.17 17.22
C SER A 46 0.93 -7.09 17.98
N ASP A 47 1.52 -6.65 19.09
CA ASP A 47 1.01 -5.61 19.98
C ASP A 47 1.21 -4.22 19.38
N ASN A 48 0.57 -4.00 18.22
CA ASN A 48 0.39 -2.67 17.64
C ASN A 48 1.73 -2.01 17.26
N THR A 49 2.69 -2.74 16.71
CA THR A 49 4.00 -2.20 16.27
C THR A 49 4.40 -2.60 14.85
N THR A 50 3.61 -3.40 14.12
CA THR A 50 3.99 -3.78 12.76
C THR A 50 3.71 -2.65 11.80
N HIS A 51 4.80 -2.09 11.28
CA HIS A 51 4.82 -1.17 10.16
C HIS A 51 5.14 -1.95 8.88
N VAL A 52 4.42 -1.64 7.81
CA VAL A 52 4.66 -2.20 6.48
C VAL A 52 4.89 -1.04 5.52
N ASP A 53 6.03 -1.08 4.85
CA ASP A 53 6.44 -0.06 3.91
C ASP A 53 5.86 -0.35 2.52
N PHE A 54 5.36 0.69 1.88
CA PHE A 54 4.77 0.65 0.55
C PHE A 54 5.48 1.66 -0.34
N ALA A 55 6.03 1.16 -1.45
CA ALA A 55 6.65 1.96 -2.50
C ALA A 55 5.78 1.85 -3.78
N PRO A 56 5.26 2.97 -4.31
CA PRO A 56 4.56 2.98 -5.58
C PRO A 56 5.48 2.60 -6.76
N PRO A 57 4.93 2.20 -7.92
CA PRO A 57 5.72 1.82 -9.08
C PRO A 57 6.61 2.95 -9.65
N SER A 58 6.24 4.21 -9.43
CA SER A 58 7.03 5.39 -9.81
C SER A 58 6.90 6.50 -8.75
N SER A 59 7.89 7.39 -8.69
CA SER A 59 7.96 8.47 -7.70
C SER A 59 8.61 9.75 -8.24
N GLY A 60 8.49 10.85 -7.47
CA GLY A 60 9.33 12.04 -7.61
C GLY A 60 8.95 12.99 -8.75
N GLY A 61 7.68 13.00 -9.18
CA GLY A 61 7.26 13.84 -10.31
C GLY A 61 5.78 14.21 -10.33
N VAL A 62 5.45 15.08 -11.29
CA VAL A 62 4.08 15.31 -11.76
C VAL A 62 3.59 14.03 -12.46
N ASP A 63 2.34 13.66 -12.27
CA ASP A 63 1.73 12.43 -12.82
C ASP A 63 2.37 11.12 -12.32
N ASN A 64 2.95 11.12 -11.13
CA ASN A 64 3.37 9.92 -10.41
C ASN A 64 2.41 9.59 -9.25
N ASP A 65 1.14 9.97 -9.38
CA ASP A 65 0.14 9.69 -8.37
C ASP A 65 -0.31 8.21 -8.36
N TRP A 66 -0.52 7.65 -7.18
CA TRP A 66 -0.92 6.26 -7.05
C TRP A 66 -1.91 6.10 -5.91
N LEU A 67 -2.84 5.17 -6.08
CA LEU A 67 -3.73 4.73 -5.01
C LEU A 67 -3.33 3.31 -4.59
N LEU A 68 -2.83 3.16 -3.37
CA LEU A 68 -2.71 1.85 -2.75
C LEU A 68 -4.10 1.31 -2.43
N VAL A 69 -4.40 0.12 -2.92
CA VAL A 69 -5.57 -0.68 -2.54
C VAL A 69 -5.06 -1.90 -1.78
N LEU A 70 -5.39 -1.95 -0.48
CA LEU A 70 -5.01 -3.05 0.42
C LEU A 70 -6.25 -3.73 0.98
N GLU A 71 -6.40 -5.02 0.67
CA GLU A 71 -7.55 -5.85 1.03
C GLU A 71 -7.06 -7.00 1.94
N PHE A 72 -7.74 -7.23 3.07
CA PHE A 72 -7.45 -8.29 4.04
C PHE A 72 -8.61 -9.29 4.09
#